data_AF-A0A5A7VE79-F1
#
_entry.id   AF-A0A5A7VE79-F1
#
_cell.length_a   1.000
_cell.length_b   1.000
_cell.length_c   1.000
_cell.angle_alpha   90.00
_cell.angle_beta   90.00
_cell.angle_gamma   90.00
#
_symmetry.space_group_name_H-M   'P 1'
#
loop_
_entity.id
_entity.type
_entity.pdbx_description
1 polymer ?
#
loop_
_entity_poly.entity_id
_entity_poly.type
_entity_poly.pdbx_seq_one_letter_code
_entity_poly.pdbx_strand_id
1 'polypeptide(L)'
;MATDPDPDRALLFLILQFLDHQNLSETARSLECETGLFFNMTYFEELLNCCAYNEAESYLCGFTDIHDNIYSTKIYFGIRKLKFLEALADGEREVAREVVEKDIEIFDQYNPGLVQQAFELLQMDNFMQVFKFLIIFSLPNLKLRIWSHILLSSYKNMKEARKVVMENIKKCIEANPLLQGKLSFPPLSTTLQAFYMEAMASRGRAPATCRRDFKD
;
A
#
# COMPACT_ATOMS: atom_id res chain seq x y z
N MET A 1 2.61 16.05 27.41
CA MET A 1 2.81 14.80 28.17
C MET A 1 3.18 13.75 27.15
N ALA A 2 4.47 13.40 27.06
CA ALA A 2 4.90 12.30 26.19
C ALA A 2 4.48 11.01 26.90
N THR A 3 3.45 10.35 26.38
CA THR A 3 3.15 8.97 26.74
C THR A 3 4.38 8.15 26.39
N ASP A 4 4.96 7.47 27.37
CA ASP A 4 6.03 6.49 27.18
C ASP A 4 5.65 5.59 25.98
N PRO A 5 6.55 5.32 25.02
CA PRO A 5 6.22 4.45 23.90
C PRO A 5 5.81 3.09 24.46
N ASP A 6 4.62 2.63 24.06
CA ASP A 6 4.11 1.31 24.38
C ASP A 6 5.22 0.26 24.22
N PRO A 7 5.64 -0.42 25.32
CA PRO A 7 6.83 -1.27 25.31
C PRO A 7 6.68 -2.43 24.31
N ASP A 8 5.46 -2.92 24.11
CA ASP A 8 5.18 -3.99 23.15
C ASP A 8 5.35 -3.48 21.72
N ARG A 9 4.90 -2.24 21.45
CA ARG A 9 5.09 -1.56 20.17
C ARG A 9 6.57 -1.35 19.85
N ALA A 10 7.37 -0.94 20.83
CA ALA A 10 8.82 -0.75 20.65
C ALA A 10 9.53 -2.08 20.34
N LEU A 11 9.14 -3.16 21.02
CA LEU A 11 9.66 -4.50 20.76
C LEU A 11 9.32 -5.00 19.36
N LEU A 12 8.09 -4.76 18.88
CA LEU A 12 7.69 -5.12 17.53
C LEU A 12 8.57 -4.45 16.46
N PHE A 13 8.93 -3.18 16.64
CA PHE A 13 9.88 -2.51 15.73
C PHE A 13 11.29 -3.09 15.80
N LEU A 14 11.77 -3.50 16.97
CA LEU A 14 13.06 -4.20 17.11
C LEU A 14 13.05 -5.56 16.39
N ILE A 15 11.93 -6.29 16.46
CA ILE A 15 11.73 -7.53 15.72
C ILE A 15 11.74 -7.24 14.21
N LEU A 16 10.99 -6.22 13.76
CA LEU A 16 10.94 -5.84 12.35
C LEU A 16 12.34 -5.50 11.80
N GLN A 17 13.09 -4.68 12.55
CA GLN A 17 14.48 -4.35 12.21
C GLN A 17 15.36 -5.60 12.12
N PHE A 18 15.19 -6.55 13.04
CA PHE A 18 15.94 -7.80 13.01
C PHE A 18 15.60 -8.64 11.79
N LEU A 19 14.32 -8.78 11.44
CA LEU A 19 13.86 -9.52 10.26
C LEU A 19 14.46 -8.92 8.98
N ASP A 20 14.41 -7.61 8.83
CA ASP A 20 15.01 -6.91 7.68
C ASP A 20 16.53 -7.14 7.61
N HIS A 21 17.26 -7.05 8.74
CA HIS A 21 18.70 -7.34 8.79
C HIS A 21 19.05 -8.79 8.42
N GLN A 22 18.16 -9.74 8.68
CA GLN A 22 18.33 -11.15 8.31
C GLN A 22 17.80 -11.47 6.89
N ASN A 23 17.27 -10.48 6.17
CA ASN A 23 16.60 -10.64 4.88
C ASN A 23 15.36 -11.56 4.92
N LEU A 24 14.64 -11.59 6.05
CA LEU A 24 13.40 -12.34 6.22
C LEU A 24 12.20 -11.49 5.79
N SER A 25 12.19 -11.09 4.51
CA SER A 25 11.26 -10.09 3.98
C SER A 25 9.79 -10.51 4.06
N GLU A 26 9.44 -11.74 3.68
CA GLU A 26 8.06 -12.23 3.75
C GLU A 26 7.51 -12.22 5.19
N THR A 27 8.34 -12.60 6.16
CA THR A 27 7.99 -12.56 7.57
C THR A 27 7.83 -11.12 8.05
N ALA A 28 8.70 -10.20 7.62
CA ALA A 28 8.58 -8.78 7.95
C ALA A 28 7.27 -8.20 7.41
N ARG A 29 6.92 -8.45 6.14
CA ARG A 29 5.67 -7.96 5.52
C ARG A 29 4.43 -8.57 6.19
N SER A 30 4.48 -9.85 6.57
CA SER A 30 3.38 -10.51 7.29
C SER A 30 3.18 -9.89 8.67
N LEU A 31 4.27 -9.65 9.40
CA LEU A 31 4.23 -8.97 10.71
C LEU A 31 3.68 -7.55 10.58
N GLU A 32 4.08 -6.79 9.56
CA GLU A 32 3.54 -5.46 9.26
C GLU A 32 2.01 -5.50 9.07
N CYS A 33 1.50 -6.47 8.31
CA CYS A 33 0.06 -6.62 8.03
C CYS A 33 -0.74 -7.07 9.25
N GLU A 34 -0.27 -8.08 9.98
CA GLU A 34 -0.98 -8.63 11.14
C GLU A 34 -1.05 -7.63 12.29
N THR A 35 0.00 -6.83 12.47
CA THR A 35 0.07 -5.82 13.54
C THR A 35 -0.49 -4.46 13.12
N GLY A 36 -0.58 -4.19 11.81
CA GLY A 36 -0.92 -2.88 11.27
C GLY A 36 0.01 -1.76 11.75
N LEU A 37 1.25 -2.09 12.15
CA LEU A 37 2.19 -1.24 12.87
C LEU A 37 2.88 -0.22 11.96
N PHE A 38 3.36 -0.69 10.82
CA PHE A 38 4.21 0.06 9.89
C PHE A 38 3.83 -0.31 8.46
N PHE A 39 3.49 0.72 7.67
CA PHE A 39 3.18 0.57 6.27
C PHE A 39 4.42 0.92 5.45
N ASN A 40 5.01 -0.11 4.83
CA ASN A 40 6.19 0.01 4.00
C ASN A 40 5.82 0.56 2.62
N MET A 41 5.91 1.89 2.48
CA MET A 41 5.60 2.58 1.22
C MET A 41 6.49 2.10 0.07
N THR A 42 7.78 1.85 0.30
CA THR A 42 8.70 1.39 -0.74
C THR A 42 8.26 0.03 -1.31
N TYR A 43 7.95 -0.93 -0.44
CA TYR A 43 7.44 -2.24 -0.84
C TYR A 43 6.12 -2.13 -1.59
N PHE A 44 5.19 -1.31 -1.11
CA PHE A 44 3.91 -1.11 -1.77
C PHE A 44 4.06 -0.48 -3.16
N GLU A 45 4.96 0.51 -3.32
CA GLU A 45 5.31 1.10 -4.62
C GLU A 45 5.95 0.06 -5.57
N GLU A 46 6.79 -0.84 -5.06
CA GLU A 46 7.36 -1.95 -5.83
C GLU A 46 6.28 -2.91 -6.36
N LEU A 47 5.32 -3.31 -5.52
CA LEU A 47 4.20 -4.17 -5.93
C LEU A 47 3.41 -3.56 -7.08
N LEU A 48 3.07 -2.27 -6.98
CA LEU A 48 2.36 -1.55 -8.05
C LEU A 48 3.20 -1.48 -9.32
N ASN A 49 4.51 -1.22 -9.21
CA ASN A 49 5.43 -1.20 -10.35
C ASN A 49 5.59 -2.55 -11.04
N CYS A 50 5.47 -3.65 -10.30
CA CYS A 50 5.53 -5.03 -10.81
C CYS A 50 4.17 -5.56 -11.29
N CYS A 51 3.12 -4.74 -11.27
CA CYS A 51 1.74 -5.15 -11.61
C CYS A 51 1.16 -6.24 -10.68
N ALA A 52 1.72 -6.38 -9.47
CA ALA A 52 1.28 -7.31 -8.44
C ALA A 52 0.10 -6.71 -7.65
N TYR A 53 -1.02 -6.47 -8.34
CA TYR A 53 -2.16 -5.72 -7.81
C TYR A 53 -2.91 -6.48 -6.70
N ASN A 54 -3.01 -7.79 -6.80
CA ASN A 54 -3.68 -8.62 -5.80
C ASN A 54 -2.88 -8.62 -4.49
N GLU A 55 -1.55 -8.72 -4.59
CA GLU A 55 -0.63 -8.65 -3.46
C GLU A 55 -0.66 -7.25 -2.83
N ALA A 56 -0.73 -6.19 -3.65
CA ALA A 56 -0.85 -4.83 -3.16
C ALA A 56 -2.16 -4.62 -2.36
N GLU A 57 -3.29 -5.13 -2.85
CA GLU A 57 -4.55 -5.10 -2.10
C GLU A 57 -4.49 -5.93 -0.82
N SER A 58 -3.90 -7.14 -0.89
CA SER A 58 -3.73 -8.00 0.29
C SER A 58 -2.88 -7.33 1.37
N TYR A 59 -1.81 -6.63 0.98
CA TYR A 59 -0.97 -5.86 1.90
C TYR A 59 -1.74 -4.69 2.52
N LEU A 60 -2.48 -3.94 1.69
CA LEU A 60 -3.28 -2.80 2.14
C LEU A 60 -4.38 -3.20 3.14
N CYS A 61 -4.97 -4.38 2.96
CA CYS A 61 -6.01 -4.94 3.83
C CYS A 61 -5.56 -5.09 5.29
N GLY A 62 -4.26 -5.29 5.55
CA GLY A 62 -3.70 -5.29 6.92
C GLY A 62 -3.80 -3.94 7.65
N PHE A 63 -4.13 -2.86 6.95
CA PHE A 63 -4.16 -1.51 7.52
C PHE A 63 -5.51 -0.82 7.38
N THR A 64 -6.27 -1.11 6.32
CA THR A 64 -7.58 -0.50 6.06
C THR A 64 -8.44 -1.31 5.10
N ASP A 65 -9.75 -1.24 5.31
CA ASP A 65 -10.77 -1.77 4.41
C ASP A 65 -11.23 -0.71 3.39
N ILE A 66 -11.81 -1.17 2.28
CA ILE A 66 -12.30 -0.38 1.14
C ILE A 66 -13.27 0.72 1.60
N HIS A 67 -14.07 0.46 2.65
CA HIS A 67 -15.14 1.34 3.10
C HIS A 67 -14.83 2.11 4.39
N ASP A 68 -13.62 1.98 4.95
CA ASP A 68 -13.25 2.67 6.20
C ASP A 68 -13.33 4.19 6.06
N ASN A 69 -12.84 4.72 4.93
CA ASN A 69 -12.89 6.14 4.61
C ASN A 69 -12.67 6.40 3.12
N ILE A 70 -12.93 7.64 2.70
CA ILE A 70 -12.83 8.06 1.30
C ILE A 70 -11.43 7.90 0.70
N TYR A 71 -10.37 8.01 1.50
CA TYR A 71 -9.00 7.80 1.03
C TYR A 71 -8.75 6.32 0.76
N SER A 72 -9.16 5.43 1.67
CA SER A 72 -9.13 3.98 1.47
C SER A 72 -9.88 3.57 0.21
N THR A 73 -11.13 4.04 0.05
CA THR A 73 -11.92 3.78 -1.17
C THR A 73 -11.19 4.22 -2.44
N LYS A 74 -10.56 5.40 -2.42
CA LYS A 74 -9.78 5.91 -3.56
C LYS A 74 -8.52 5.11 -3.85
N ILE A 75 -7.83 4.59 -2.83
CA ILE A 75 -6.66 3.74 -3.00
C ILE A 75 -7.06 2.43 -3.68
N TYR A 76 -8.03 1.70 -3.13
CA TYR A 76 -8.52 0.44 -3.72
C TYR A 76 -9.05 0.65 -5.13
N PHE A 77 -9.85 1.69 -5.36
CA PHE A 77 -10.30 2.03 -6.71
C PHE A 77 -9.13 2.31 -7.66
N GLY A 78 -8.08 2.99 -7.18
CA GLY A 78 -6.87 3.25 -7.95
C GLY A 78 -6.13 1.98 -8.39
N ILE A 79 -5.98 1.00 -7.49
CA ILE A 79 -5.31 -0.28 -7.77
C ILE A 79 -6.10 -1.09 -8.80
N ARG A 80 -7.41 -1.28 -8.57
CA ARG A 80 -8.29 -2.05 -9.46
C ARG A 80 -8.46 -1.40 -10.82
N LYS A 81 -8.45 -0.07 -10.86
CA LYS A 81 -8.41 0.69 -12.11
C LYS A 81 -7.13 0.41 -12.91
N LEU A 82 -5.95 0.33 -12.28
CA LEU A 82 -4.72 -0.04 -12.97
C LEU A 82 -4.79 -1.46 -13.52
N LYS A 83 -5.23 -2.42 -12.69
CA LYS A 83 -5.43 -3.81 -13.09
C LYS A 83 -6.32 -3.94 -14.33
N PHE A 84 -7.46 -3.24 -14.34
CA PHE A 84 -8.35 -3.19 -15.50
C PHE A 84 -7.69 -2.60 -16.75
N LEU A 85 -6.99 -1.47 -16.60
CA LEU A 85 -6.36 -0.78 -17.73
C LEU A 85 -5.18 -1.56 -18.31
N GLU A 86 -4.43 -2.30 -17.50
CA GLU A 86 -3.36 -3.20 -17.96
C GLU A 86 -3.94 -4.36 -18.75
N ALA A 87 -4.95 -5.05 -18.22
CA ALA A 87 -5.63 -6.13 -18.94
C ALA A 87 -6.23 -5.65 -20.28
N LEU A 88 -6.80 -4.44 -20.32
CA LEU A 88 -7.26 -3.84 -21.57
C LEU A 88 -6.11 -3.54 -22.55
N ALA A 89 -4.98 -3.02 -22.06
CA ALA A 89 -3.82 -2.67 -22.88
C ALA A 89 -3.15 -3.92 -23.50
N ASP A 90 -3.13 -5.03 -22.76
CA ASP A 90 -2.57 -6.31 -23.21
C ASP A 90 -3.55 -7.11 -24.09
N GLY A 91 -4.78 -6.60 -24.27
CA GLY A 91 -5.81 -7.25 -25.09
C GLY A 91 -6.52 -8.40 -24.39
N GLU A 92 -6.30 -8.60 -23.09
CA GLU A 92 -6.91 -9.63 -22.25
C GLU A 92 -8.34 -9.24 -21.86
N ARG A 93 -9.26 -9.23 -22.84
CA ARG A 93 -10.63 -8.74 -22.65
C ARG A 93 -11.43 -9.52 -21.61
N GLU A 94 -11.23 -10.82 -21.51
CA GLU A 94 -11.91 -11.65 -20.50
C GLU A 94 -11.41 -11.35 -19.09
N VAL A 95 -10.10 -11.13 -18.91
CA VAL A 95 -9.53 -10.71 -17.62
C VAL A 95 -10.04 -9.32 -17.25
N ALA A 96 -10.04 -8.39 -18.20
CA ALA A 96 -10.57 -7.04 -17.98
C ALA A 96 -12.08 -7.07 -17.65
N ARG A 97 -12.88 -7.94 -18.27
CA ARG A 97 -14.29 -8.18 -17.93
C ARG A 97 -14.43 -8.68 -16.49
N GLU A 98 -13.66 -9.69 -16.10
CA GLU A 98 -13.68 -10.25 -14.76
C GLU A 98 -13.34 -9.18 -13.70
N VAL A 99 -12.35 -8.32 -13.98
CA VAL A 99 -12.01 -7.18 -13.10
C VAL A 99 -13.18 -6.20 -12.98
N VAL A 100 -13.92 -5.94 -14.05
CA VAL A 100 -15.10 -5.06 -13.97
C VAL A 100 -16.16 -5.65 -13.05
N GLU A 101 -16.49 -6.91 -13.25
CA GLU A 101 -17.54 -7.62 -12.51
C GLU A 101 -17.17 -7.83 -11.04
N LYS A 102 -15.94 -8.27 -10.74
CA LYS A 102 -15.54 -8.63 -9.38
C LYS A 102 -14.94 -7.48 -8.58
N ASP A 103 -14.14 -6.65 -9.25
CA ASP A 103 -13.30 -5.66 -8.56
C ASP A 103 -13.90 -4.25 -8.65
N ILE A 104 -14.48 -3.86 -9.79
CA ILE A 104 -14.98 -2.49 -10.01
C ILE A 104 -16.44 -2.31 -9.59
N GLU A 105 -17.29 -3.35 -9.68
CA GLU A 105 -18.73 -3.28 -9.39
C GLU A 105 -19.04 -2.65 -8.02
N ILE A 106 -18.26 -3.00 -7.00
CA ILE A 106 -18.44 -2.48 -5.63
C ILE A 106 -18.35 -0.95 -5.53
N PHE A 107 -17.78 -0.27 -6.53
CA PHE A 107 -17.65 1.18 -6.56
C PHE A 107 -18.81 1.90 -7.27
N ASP A 108 -19.72 1.17 -7.92
CA ASP A 108 -20.88 1.75 -8.61
C ASP A 108 -21.80 2.51 -7.62
N GLN A 109 -21.85 2.06 -6.36
CA GLN A 109 -22.55 2.76 -5.27
C GLN A 109 -22.03 4.20 -5.03
N TYR A 110 -20.76 4.46 -5.32
CA TYR A 110 -20.15 5.79 -5.18
C TYR A 110 -20.19 6.60 -6.47
N ASN A 111 -20.34 5.93 -7.61
CA ASN A 111 -20.31 6.54 -8.93
C ASN A 111 -21.21 5.75 -9.89
N PRO A 112 -22.52 6.04 -9.89
CA PRO A 112 -23.48 5.31 -10.70
C PRO A 112 -23.13 5.35 -12.19
N GLY A 113 -23.16 4.18 -12.83
CA GLY A 113 -22.82 4.03 -14.26
C GLY A 113 -21.34 3.84 -14.52
N LEU A 114 -20.53 3.63 -13.48
CA LEU A 114 -19.11 3.28 -13.59
C LEU A 114 -18.92 1.95 -14.31
N VAL A 115 -19.71 0.94 -13.94
CA VAL A 115 -19.67 -0.40 -14.54
C VAL A 115 -20.06 -0.33 -16.01
N GLN A 116 -21.12 0.41 -16.33
CA GLN A 116 -21.54 0.63 -17.72
C GLN A 116 -20.43 1.28 -18.53
N GLN A 117 -19.78 2.32 -17.99
CA GLN A 117 -18.64 2.95 -18.66
C GLN A 117 -17.49 1.97 -18.88
N ALA A 118 -17.16 1.13 -17.91
CA ALA A 118 -16.09 0.14 -18.05
C ALA A 118 -16.41 -0.90 -19.15
N PHE A 119 -17.66 -1.36 -19.24
CA PHE A 119 -18.10 -2.22 -20.34
C PHE A 119 -18.10 -1.53 -21.71
N GLU A 120 -18.43 -0.25 -21.78
CA GLU A 120 -18.28 0.54 -23.01
C GLU A 120 -16.80 0.57 -23.45
N LEU A 121 -15.85 0.69 -22.52
CA LEU A 121 -14.41 0.64 -22.83
C LEU A 121 -13.95 -0.74 -23.29
N LEU A 122 -14.50 -1.82 -22.70
CA LEU A 122 -14.21 -3.20 -23.08
C LEU A 122 -14.59 -3.52 -24.53
N GLN A 123 -15.58 -2.83 -25.10
CA GLN A 123 -16.00 -3.04 -26.49
C GLN A 123 -15.19 -2.21 -27.51
N MET A 124 -14.30 -1.33 -27.06
CA MET A 124 -13.49 -0.51 -27.96
C MET A 124 -12.29 -1.31 -28.49
N ASP A 125 -12.25 -1.59 -29.79
CA ASP A 125 -11.18 -2.34 -30.47
C ASP A 125 -9.78 -1.72 -30.34
N ASN A 126 -9.70 -0.40 -30.08
CA ASN A 126 -8.44 0.32 -29.88
C ASN A 126 -8.63 1.49 -28.90
N PHE A 127 -8.98 1.19 -27.65
CA PHE A 127 -9.16 2.20 -26.60
C PHE A 127 -7.99 3.20 -26.52
N MET A 128 -6.75 2.74 -26.69
CA MET A 128 -5.56 3.59 -26.73
C MET A 128 -5.53 4.56 -27.92
N GLN A 129 -5.95 4.14 -29.12
CA GLN A 129 -6.03 5.03 -30.28
C GLN A 129 -7.19 6.02 -30.16
N VAL A 130 -8.34 5.57 -29.66
CA VAL A 130 -9.53 6.41 -29.46
C VAL A 130 -9.26 7.50 -28.43
N PHE A 131 -8.55 7.20 -27.35
CA PHE A 131 -8.13 8.21 -26.36
C PHE A 131 -7.12 9.21 -26.93
N LYS A 132 -6.14 8.72 -27.71
CA LYS A 132 -5.18 9.56 -28.43
C LYS A 132 -5.89 10.49 -29.41
N PHE A 133 -6.87 9.98 -30.15
CA PHE A 133 -7.71 10.72 -31.08
C PHE A 133 -8.56 11.78 -30.34
N LEU A 134 -9.31 11.40 -29.31
CA LEU A 134 -10.21 12.31 -28.57
C LEU A 134 -9.48 13.53 -28.00
N ILE A 135 -8.23 13.39 -27.54
CA ILE A 135 -7.46 14.53 -27.02
C ILE A 135 -6.77 15.33 -28.14
N ILE A 136 -6.27 14.68 -29.20
CA ILE A 136 -5.75 15.40 -30.39
C ILE A 136 -6.81 16.32 -30.98
N PHE A 137 -8.06 15.83 -31.04
CA PHE A 137 -9.19 16.60 -31.57
C PHE A 137 -9.91 17.45 -30.49
N SER A 138 -9.39 17.48 -29.25
CA SER A 138 -9.96 18.23 -28.10
C SER A 138 -11.48 18.07 -27.96
N LEU A 139 -11.99 16.86 -28.16
CA LEU A 139 -13.42 16.59 -28.10
C LEU A 139 -13.86 16.42 -26.63
N PRO A 140 -14.77 17.26 -26.11
CA PRO A 140 -15.15 17.27 -24.69
C PRO A 140 -16.20 16.19 -24.40
N ASN A 141 -15.81 14.92 -24.45
CA ASN A 141 -16.72 13.83 -24.05
C ASN A 141 -16.68 13.62 -22.53
N LEU A 142 -17.71 14.10 -21.85
CA LEU A 142 -17.89 14.04 -20.39
C LEU A 142 -17.94 12.59 -19.84
N LYS A 143 -18.36 11.62 -20.67
CA LYS A 143 -18.49 10.20 -20.29
C LYS A 143 -17.16 9.53 -19.93
N LEU A 144 -16.05 9.94 -20.54
CA LEU A 144 -14.75 9.32 -20.27
C LEU A 144 -14.05 9.96 -19.07
N ARG A 145 -14.61 10.98 -18.42
CA ARG A 145 -13.89 11.84 -17.44
C ARG A 145 -13.37 11.09 -16.21
N ILE A 146 -14.06 10.02 -15.80
CA ILE A 146 -13.66 9.14 -14.68
C ILE A 146 -12.39 8.36 -15.04
N TRP A 147 -12.27 7.96 -16.30
CA TRP A 147 -11.12 7.25 -16.86
C TRP A 147 -10.09 8.22 -17.49
N SER A 148 -10.47 9.49 -17.77
CA SER A 148 -9.65 10.47 -18.50
C SER A 148 -8.65 11.23 -17.65
N HIS A 149 -8.80 11.26 -16.32
CA HIS A 149 -7.76 11.79 -15.44
C HIS A 149 -6.46 10.96 -15.54
N ILE A 150 -6.55 9.72 -16.05
CA ILE A 150 -5.43 9.01 -16.65
C ILE A 150 -5.41 9.48 -18.11
N LEU A 151 -4.70 10.56 -18.39
CA LEU A 151 -4.59 11.15 -19.74
C LEU A 151 -3.81 10.21 -20.69
N LEU A 152 -4.45 9.17 -21.20
CA LEU A 152 -3.86 8.20 -22.14
C LEU A 152 -3.32 8.83 -23.44
N SER A 153 -3.61 10.10 -23.71
CA SER A 153 -3.08 10.84 -24.86
C SER A 153 -1.72 11.48 -24.66
N SER A 154 -1.29 11.75 -23.41
CA SER A 154 0.07 12.22 -23.14
C SER A 154 1.07 11.07 -23.04
N TYR A 155 0.59 9.83 -22.92
CA TYR A 155 1.40 8.70 -22.53
C TYR A 155 1.93 7.91 -23.73
N LYS A 156 3.26 7.79 -23.79
CA LYS A 156 3.94 6.93 -24.77
C LYS A 156 3.79 5.44 -24.45
N ASN A 157 3.42 5.09 -23.20
CA ASN A 157 3.36 3.71 -22.67
C ASN A 157 2.60 3.60 -21.32
N MET A 158 2.09 2.41 -20.98
CA MET A 158 1.37 2.12 -19.72
C MET A 158 2.16 2.46 -18.45
N LYS A 159 3.49 2.45 -18.55
CA LYS A 159 4.40 2.84 -17.45
C LYS A 159 4.15 4.26 -16.94
N GLU A 160 3.86 5.22 -17.83
CA GLU A 160 3.59 6.60 -17.42
C GLU A 160 2.20 6.75 -16.80
N ALA A 161 1.20 6.03 -17.33
CA ALA A 161 -0.14 5.97 -16.73
C ALA A 161 -0.09 5.43 -15.30
N ARG A 162 0.67 4.35 -15.08
CA ARG A 162 0.92 3.76 -13.76
C ARG A 162 1.51 4.77 -12.79
N LYS A 163 2.55 5.50 -13.20
CA LYS A 163 3.20 6.52 -12.37
C LYS A 163 2.23 7.58 -11.86
N VAL A 164 1.30 8.04 -12.71
CA VAL A 164 0.32 9.06 -12.31
C VAL A 164 -0.73 8.52 -11.36
N VAL A 165 -1.20 7.29 -11.57
CA VAL A 165 -2.13 6.68 -10.61
C VAL A 165 -1.43 6.41 -9.28
N MET A 166 -0.19 5.93 -9.30
CA MET A 166 0.62 5.72 -8.10
C MET A 166 0.81 7.02 -7.31
N GLU A 167 1.11 8.13 -7.97
CA GLU A 167 1.24 9.44 -7.32
C GLU A 167 -0.08 9.85 -6.61
N ASN A 168 -1.23 9.57 -7.23
CA ASN A 168 -2.52 9.85 -6.60
C ASN A 168 -2.82 8.89 -5.43
N ILE A 169 -2.46 7.61 -5.57
CA ILE A 169 -2.57 6.61 -4.49
C ILE A 169 -1.70 7.04 -3.30
N LYS A 170 -0.45 7.45 -3.55
CA LYS A 170 0.49 7.94 -2.55
C LYS A 170 -0.07 9.12 -1.76
N LYS A 171 -0.62 10.12 -2.45
CA LYS A 171 -1.31 11.25 -1.81
C LYS A 171 -2.50 10.82 -0.96
N CYS A 172 -3.25 9.81 -1.41
CA CYS A 172 -4.34 9.27 -0.61
C CYS A 172 -3.83 8.52 0.63
N ILE A 173 -2.72 7.77 0.52
CA ILE A 173 -2.08 7.09 1.66
C ILE A 173 -1.61 8.10 2.70
N GLU A 174 -0.90 9.14 2.27
CA GLU A 174 -0.38 10.20 3.16
C GLU A 174 -1.50 10.99 3.85
N ALA A 175 -2.65 11.15 3.17
CA ALA A 175 -3.82 11.82 3.72
C ALA A 175 -4.76 10.89 4.52
N ASN A 176 -4.54 9.57 4.50
CA ASN A 176 -5.43 8.61 5.16
C ASN A 176 -5.21 8.61 6.68
N PRO A 177 -6.24 8.94 7.49
CA PRO A 177 -6.10 8.98 8.95
C PRO A 177 -5.67 7.66 9.57
N LEU A 178 -6.01 6.51 8.97
CA LEU A 178 -5.63 5.18 9.49
C LEU A 178 -4.16 4.82 9.25
N LEU A 179 -3.52 5.52 8.31
CA LEU A 179 -2.11 5.33 7.95
C LEU A 179 -1.20 6.42 8.57
N GLN A 180 -1.79 7.45 9.19
CA GLN A 180 -1.02 8.49 9.88
C GLN A 180 -0.17 7.89 11.00
N GLY A 181 1.11 8.27 11.01
CA GLY A 181 2.08 7.75 11.98
C GLY A 181 2.56 6.32 11.72
N LYS A 182 2.17 5.70 10.60
CA LYS A 182 2.60 4.35 10.18
C LYS A 182 3.55 4.36 8.98
N LEU A 183 3.76 5.50 8.34
CA LEU A 183 4.57 5.63 7.11
C LEU A 183 6.06 5.86 7.37
N SER A 184 6.44 6.10 8.61
CA SER A 184 7.83 6.38 9.01
C SER A 184 8.30 5.37 10.03
N PHE A 185 9.44 4.75 9.77
CA PHE A 185 10.08 3.87 10.73
C PHE A 185 10.65 4.72 11.87
N PRO A 186 10.32 4.43 13.15
CA PRO A 186 10.77 5.23 14.27
C PRO A 186 12.27 5.04 14.53
N PRO A 187 12.98 6.06 15.06
CA PRO A 187 14.37 5.89 15.47
C PRO A 187 14.44 4.91 16.65
N LEU A 188 15.22 3.84 16.51
CA LEU A 188 15.48 2.88 17.57
C LEU A 188 16.81 3.20 18.26
N SER A 189 16.82 3.17 19.59
CA SER A 189 18.03 3.41 20.41
C SER A 189 18.94 2.19 20.52
N THR A 190 18.44 1.01 20.19
CA THR A 190 19.15 -0.27 20.28
C THR A 190 18.67 -1.23 19.19
N THR A 191 19.27 -2.42 19.12
CA THR A 191 18.82 -3.54 18.27
C THR A 191 18.35 -4.70 19.13
N LEU A 192 17.51 -5.58 18.59
CA LEU A 192 17.05 -6.77 19.31
C LEU A 192 18.21 -7.66 19.79
N GLN A 193 19.26 -7.76 18.97
CA GLN A 193 20.48 -8.50 19.32
C GLN A 193 21.21 -7.87 20.51
N ALA A 194 21.39 -6.54 20.52
CA ALA A 194 22.04 -5.84 21.63
C ALA A 194 21.22 -5.97 22.93
N PHE A 195 19.89 -5.83 22.83
CA PHE A 195 18.98 -6.02 23.96
C PHE A 195 19.07 -7.44 24.55
N TYR A 196 19.10 -8.47 23.70
CA TYR A 196 19.28 -9.86 24.13
C TYR A 196 20.63 -10.06 24.85
N MET A 197 21.72 -9.52 24.28
CA MET A 197 23.06 -9.64 24.88
C MET A 197 23.15 -8.94 26.25
N GLU A 198 22.56 -7.76 26.40
CA GLU A 198 22.50 -7.04 27.68
C GLU A 198 21.71 -7.83 28.74
N ALA A 199 20.55 -8.39 28.36
CA ALA A 199 19.75 -9.22 29.24
C ALA A 199 20.53 -10.46 29.71
N MET A 200 21.27 -11.13 28.81
CA MET A 200 22.11 -12.28 29.16
C MET A 200 23.28 -11.89 30.07
N ALA A 201 23.91 -10.74 29.84
CA ALA A 201 24.99 -10.23 30.69
C ALA A 201 24.50 -9.85 32.10
N SER A 202 23.25 -9.39 32.23
CA SER A 202 22.65 -9.06 33.53
C SER A 202 22.39 -10.28 34.40
N ARG A 203 22.08 -11.44 33.80
CA ARG A 203 21.86 -12.73 34.49
C ARG A 203 23.13 -13.32 35.10
N GLY A 204 24.31 -12.94 34.58
CA GLY A 204 25.61 -13.38 35.09
C GLY A 204 26.14 -12.58 36.31
N ARG A 205 25.47 -11.48 36.72
CA ARG A 205 25.87 -10.72 37.91
C ARG A 205 25.19 -11.32 39.14
N ALA A 206 25.97 -11.95 40.03
CA ALA A 206 25.49 -12.33 41.36
C ALA A 206 24.93 -11.09 42.10
N PRO A 207 23.85 -11.22 42.90
CA PRO A 207 23.34 -10.10 43.68
C PRO A 207 24.46 -9.59 44.57
N ALA A 208 24.69 -8.27 44.56
CA ALA A 208 25.69 -7.64 45.40
C ALA A 208 25.47 -8.10 46.84
N THR A 209 26.36 -8.96 47.34
CA THR A 209 26.32 -9.42 48.73
C THR A 209 26.46 -8.17 49.58
N CYS A 210 25.37 -7.77 50.22
CA CYS A 210 25.38 -6.73 51.23
C CYS A 210 26.31 -7.23 52.35
N ARG A 211 27.58 -6.80 52.36
CA ARG A 211 28.48 -7.01 53.48
C ARG A 211 27.83 -6.30 54.67
N ARG A 212 27.23 -7.07 55.57
CA ARG A 212 26.98 -6.60 56.93
C ARG A 212 28.34 -6.50 57.59
N ASP A 213 28.84 -5.28 57.72
CA ASP A 213 29.94 -4.97 58.63
C ASP A 213 29.47 -5.32 60.05
N PHE A 214 29.85 -6.48 60.54
CA PHE A 214 29.87 -6.75 61.97
C PHE A 214 31.05 -5.96 62.54
N LYS A 215 30.75 -4.90 63.29
CA LYS A 215 31.70 -4.31 64.23
C LYS A 215 31.61 -5.11 65.53
N ASP A 216 32.73 -5.69 65.91
CA ASP A 216 33.00 -6.17 67.28
C ASP A 216 33.03 -5.00 68.27
#